data_AF-A0AAW7DJG1-F1
#
_entry.id   AF-A0AAW7DJG1-F1
#
_cell.length_a   1.000
_cell.length_b   1.000
_cell.length_c   1.000
_cell.angle_alpha   90.00
_cell.angle_beta   90.00
_cell.angle_gamma   90.00
#
_symmetry.space_group_name_H-M   'P 1'
#
loop_
_entity.id
_entity.type
_entity.pdbx_description
1 polymer ?
#
loop_
_entity_poly.entity_id
_entity_poly.type
_entity_poly.pdbx_seq_one_letter_code
_entity_poly.pdbx_strand_id
1 'polypeptide(L)'
;MKFLVCVHENKTYNITGSHAFGYKEIAETLAKLTGNTIVYNDIPEDDLKSFLKKIGMPDFAIYLHTGTLYDIKTHQYELESDILETLLGRPTASKEEFIKELFSI
;
A
#
# COMPACT_ATOMS: atom_id res chain seq x y z
N MET A 1 -16.30 18.16 39.52
CA MET A 1 -15.70 18.70 38.27
C MET A 1 -15.00 17.55 37.56
N LYS A 2 -15.51 17.06 36.43
CA LYS A 2 -14.89 15.96 35.67
C LYS A 2 -14.09 16.62 34.55
N PHE A 3 -12.77 16.62 34.67
CA PHE A 3 -11.91 17.09 33.57
C PHE A 3 -12.10 16.13 32.39
N LEU A 4 -12.56 16.66 31.26
CA LEU A 4 -12.49 15.96 29.98
C LEU A 4 -11.03 15.99 29.54
N VAL A 5 -10.28 14.97 29.93
CA VAL A 5 -8.96 14.70 29.34
C VAL A 5 -9.19 14.20 27.91
N CYS A 6 -8.50 14.78 26.94
CA CYS A 6 -8.57 14.31 25.56
C CYS A 6 -8.00 12.88 25.50
N VAL A 7 -8.79 11.91 25.02
CA VAL A 7 -8.44 10.47 25.05
C VAL A 7 -7.16 10.15 24.28
N HIS A 8 -6.72 11.03 23.37
CA HIS A 8 -5.53 10.85 22.54
C HIS A 8 -4.36 11.80 22.89
N GLU A 9 -4.43 12.50 24.02
CA GLU A 9 -3.35 13.41 24.43
C GLU A 9 -2.03 12.65 24.66
N ASN A 10 -0.94 13.17 24.06
CA ASN A 10 0.41 12.58 24.11
C ASN A 10 0.48 11.11 23.66
N LYS A 11 -0.33 10.72 22.66
CA LYS A 11 -0.30 9.39 22.03
C LYS A 11 0.34 9.45 20.65
N THR A 12 1.12 8.42 20.33
CA THR A 12 1.62 8.14 18.98
C THR A 12 1.05 6.80 18.55
N TYR A 13 0.53 6.72 17.33
CA TYR A 13 -0.07 5.52 16.77
C TYR A 13 0.61 5.18 15.45
N ASN A 14 0.96 3.91 15.28
CA ASN A 14 1.42 3.39 14.00
C ASN A 14 0.21 3.04 13.16
N ILE A 15 -0.26 4.00 12.34
CA ILE A 15 -1.44 3.79 11.49
C ILE A 15 -1.01 3.11 10.20
N THR A 16 -1.25 1.80 10.14
CA THR A 16 -1.03 0.96 8.97
C THR A 16 -2.22 0.02 8.76
N GLY A 17 -2.13 -0.87 7.77
CA GLY A 17 -3.11 -1.95 7.61
C GLY A 17 -2.89 -3.05 8.66
N SER A 18 -3.95 -3.79 8.98
CA SER A 18 -3.86 -4.98 9.85
C SER A 18 -3.13 -6.15 9.18
N HIS A 19 -2.95 -6.10 7.86
CA HIS A 19 -2.23 -7.08 7.05
C HIS A 19 -1.49 -6.37 5.92
N ALA A 20 -0.24 -6.78 5.65
CA ALA A 20 0.52 -6.36 4.48
C ALA A 20 0.18 -7.21 3.26
N PHE A 21 0.23 -6.61 2.07
CA PHE A 21 -0.07 -7.28 0.81
C PHE A 21 1.10 -7.14 -0.18
N GLY A 22 1.44 -8.23 -0.85
CA GLY A 22 2.42 -8.21 -1.93
C GLY A 22 1.80 -7.80 -3.28
N TYR A 23 2.62 -7.26 -4.19
CA TYR A 23 2.15 -6.88 -5.54
C TYR A 23 1.51 -8.03 -6.32
N LYS A 24 2.02 -9.27 -6.14
CA LYS A 24 1.43 -10.47 -6.75
C LYS A 24 0.00 -10.70 -6.26
N GLU A 25 -0.23 -10.56 -4.96
CA GLU A 25 -1.53 -10.77 -4.34
C GLU A 25 -2.53 -9.68 -4.76
N ILE A 26 -2.09 -8.43 -4.88
CA ILE A 26 -2.91 -7.34 -5.45
C ILE A 26 -3.31 -7.66 -6.90
N ALA A 27 -2.37 -8.11 -7.73
CA ALA A 27 -2.63 -8.48 -9.11
C ALA A 27 -3.62 -9.64 -9.23
N GLU A 28 -3.47 -10.68 -8.41
CA GLU A 28 -4.40 -11.82 -8.33
C GLU A 28 -5.80 -11.38 -7.89
N THR A 29 -5.88 -10.46 -6.92
CA THR A 29 -7.16 -9.92 -6.44
C THR A 29 -7.86 -9.12 -7.53
N LEU A 30 -7.13 -8.25 -8.24
CA LEU A 30 -7.67 -7.48 -9.36
C LEU A 30 -8.10 -8.39 -10.54
N ALA A 31 -7.31 -9.42 -10.85
CA ALA A 31 -7.68 -10.42 -11.87
C ALA A 31 -9.02 -11.09 -11.52
N LYS A 32 -9.18 -11.52 -10.27
CA LYS A 32 -10.41 -12.13 -9.76
C LYS A 32 -11.61 -11.18 -9.84
N LEU A 33 -11.43 -9.92 -9.47
CA LEU A 33 -12.51 -8.93 -9.44
C LEU A 33 -12.96 -8.49 -10.84
N THR A 34 -12.03 -8.41 -11.79
CA THR A 34 -12.32 -7.95 -13.16
C THR A 34 -12.66 -9.08 -14.14
N GLY A 35 -12.29 -10.33 -13.82
CA GLY A 35 -12.35 -11.45 -14.77
C GLY A 35 -11.28 -11.40 -15.86
N ASN A 36 -10.37 -10.42 -15.82
CA ASN A 36 -9.29 -10.28 -16.79
C ASN A 36 -8.05 -11.08 -16.37
N THR A 37 -7.25 -11.49 -17.35
CA THR A 37 -5.91 -12.02 -17.09
C THR A 37 -4.96 -10.89 -16.70
N ILE A 38 -4.55 -10.84 -15.44
CA ILE A 38 -3.58 -9.88 -14.91
C ILE A 38 -2.46 -10.67 -14.22
N VAL A 39 -1.21 -10.39 -14.60
CA VAL A 39 -0.04 -11.12 -14.12
C VAL A 39 0.95 -10.13 -13.52
N TYR A 40 1.43 -10.43 -12.31
CA TYR A 40 2.56 -9.73 -11.73
C TYR A 40 3.87 -10.21 -12.36
N ASN A 41 4.68 -9.27 -12.83
CA ASN A 41 6.01 -9.54 -13.39
C ASN A 41 7.07 -8.88 -12.51
N ASP A 42 7.88 -9.69 -11.82
CA ASP A 42 9.10 -9.22 -11.14
C ASP A 42 10.19 -9.03 -12.19
N ILE A 43 10.45 -7.78 -12.57
CA ILE A 43 11.47 -7.43 -13.56
C ILE A 43 12.73 -6.88 -12.86
N PRO A 44 13.92 -7.02 -13.48
CA PRO A 44 15.13 -6.37 -12.99
C PRO A 44 14.96 -4.86 -12.80
N GLU A 45 15.59 -4.30 -11.78
CA GLU A 45 15.50 -2.87 -11.46
C GLU A 45 15.98 -1.98 -12.62
N ASP A 46 17.04 -2.39 -13.32
CA ASP A 46 17.57 -1.65 -14.47
C ASP A 46 16.59 -1.63 -15.66
N ASP A 47 15.84 -2.72 -15.85
CA ASP A 47 14.78 -2.78 -16.86
C ASP A 47 13.63 -1.84 -16.50
N LEU A 48 13.24 -1.80 -15.22
CA LEU A 48 12.23 -0.86 -14.72
C LEU A 48 12.68 0.60 -14.92
N LYS A 49 13.90 0.95 -14.51
CA LYS A 49 14.46 2.29 -14.70
C LYS A 49 14.45 2.72 -16.16
N SER A 50 14.90 1.82 -17.05
CA SER A 50 14.94 2.05 -18.49
C SER A 50 13.54 2.28 -19.06
N PHE A 51 12.55 1.50 -18.63
CA PHE A 51 11.16 1.66 -19.01
C PHE A 51 10.58 3.00 -18.53
N LEU A 52 10.75 3.35 -17.26
CA LEU A 52 10.24 4.61 -16.68
C LEU A 52 10.84 5.84 -17.37
N LYS A 53 12.14 5.79 -17.70
CA LYS A 53 12.79 6.85 -18.49
C LYS A 53 12.21 6.96 -19.89
N LYS A 54 11.96 5.83 -20.56
CA LYS A 54 11.38 5.79 -21.91
C LYS A 54 9.98 6.41 -21.97
N ILE A 55 9.17 6.28 -20.92
CA ILE A 55 7.84 6.91 -20.84
C ILE A 55 7.89 8.37 -20.38
N GLY A 56 9.08 8.95 -20.21
CA GLY A 56 9.27 10.37 -19.91
C GLY A 56 9.24 10.72 -18.42
N MET A 57 9.38 9.74 -17.51
CA MET A 57 9.46 10.02 -16.08
C MET A 57 10.77 10.77 -15.75
N PRO A 58 10.74 11.86 -14.96
CA PRO A 58 11.95 12.60 -14.56
C PRO A 58 12.90 11.75 -13.70
N ASP A 59 14.21 11.96 -13.83
CA ASP A 59 15.24 11.16 -13.14
C ASP A 59 15.04 11.08 -11.61
N PHE A 60 14.66 12.18 -10.96
CA PHE A 60 14.38 12.18 -9.52
C PHE A 60 13.19 11.30 -9.15
N ALA A 61 12.14 11.29 -9.99
CA ALA A 61 10.97 10.46 -9.76
C ALA A 61 11.28 8.98 -9.99
N ILE A 62 12.12 8.66 -10.98
CA ILE A 62 12.64 7.30 -11.19
C ILE A 62 13.42 6.84 -9.95
N TYR A 63 14.37 7.66 -9.48
CA TYR A 63 15.15 7.38 -8.28
C TYR A 63 14.27 7.07 -7.07
N LEU A 64 13.30 7.96 -6.79
CA LEU A 64 12.37 7.80 -5.67
C LEU A 64 11.56 6.50 -5.81
N HIS A 65 10.98 6.26 -6.99
CA HIS A 65 10.13 5.10 -7.21
C HIS A 65 10.90 3.78 -7.07
N THR A 66 12.10 3.70 -7.64
CA THR A 66 12.93 2.48 -7.53
C THR A 66 13.43 2.26 -6.11
N GLY A 67 13.77 3.34 -5.38
CA GLY A 67 14.12 3.25 -3.96
C GLY A 67 12.97 2.72 -3.13
N THR A 68 11.75 3.24 -3.32
CA THR A 68 10.55 2.75 -2.62
C THR A 68 10.28 1.26 -2.91
N LEU A 69 10.43 0.82 -4.17
CA LEU A 69 10.26 -0.59 -4.51
C LEU A 69 11.33 -1.49 -3.88
N TYR A 70 12.57 -1.00 -3.79
CA TYR A 70 13.65 -1.70 -3.07
C TYR A 70 13.34 -1.84 -1.58
N ASP A 71 12.87 -0.77 -0.94
CA ASP A 71 12.49 -0.78 0.47
C ASP A 71 11.32 -1.73 0.74
N ILE A 72 10.32 -1.78 -0.16
CA ILE A 72 9.23 -2.76 -0.10
C ILE A 72 9.77 -4.19 -0.28
N LYS A 73 10.64 -4.43 -1.27
CA LYS A 73 11.25 -5.75 -1.52
C LYS A 73 12.15 -6.22 -0.38
N THR A 74 12.66 -5.28 0.42
CA THR A 74 13.47 -5.55 1.62
C THR A 74 12.64 -5.48 2.92
N HIS A 75 11.31 -5.55 2.81
CA HIS A 75 10.35 -5.66 3.91
C HIS A 75 10.32 -4.45 4.88
N GLN A 76 10.86 -3.29 4.48
CA GLN A 76 10.90 -2.11 5.36
C GLN A 76 9.53 -1.46 5.61
N TYR A 77 8.54 -1.80 4.78
CA TYR A 77 7.16 -1.31 4.90
C TYR A 77 6.20 -2.31 5.58
N GLU A 78 6.70 -3.48 5.99
CA GLU A 78 5.88 -4.54 6.60
C GLU A 78 5.64 -4.27 8.09
N LEU A 79 5.03 -3.12 8.38
CA LEU A 79 4.56 -2.78 9.72
C LEU A 79 3.04 -2.92 9.76
N GLU A 80 2.56 -3.93 10.48
CA GLU A 80 1.14 -4.22 10.63
C GLU A 80 0.60 -3.67 11.97
N SER A 81 -0.61 -3.12 11.94
CA SER A 81 -1.29 -2.67 13.15
C SER A 81 -2.80 -2.66 12.95
N ASP A 82 -3.52 -3.10 13.97
CA ASP A 82 -4.98 -3.04 14.09
C ASP A 82 -5.46 -1.73 14.78
N ILE A 83 -4.54 -0.83 15.13
CA ILE A 83 -4.88 0.37 15.92
C ILE A 83 -5.90 1.25 15.23
N LEU A 84 -5.90 1.29 13.90
CA LEU A 84 -6.85 2.09 13.14
C LEU A 84 -8.29 1.60 13.35
N GLU A 85 -8.51 0.29 13.46
CA GLU A 85 -9.83 -0.27 13.75
C GLU A 85 -10.34 0.18 15.13
N THR A 86 -9.43 0.15 16.12
CA THR A 86 -9.71 0.63 17.48
C THR A 86 -10.05 2.12 17.49
N LEU A 87 -9.30 2.94 16.75
CA LEU A 87 -9.51 4.38 16.67
C LEU A 87 -10.82 4.74 15.95
N LEU A 88 -11.21 3.96 14.94
CA LEU A 88 -12.43 4.17 14.17
C LEU A 88 -13.68 3.59 14.84
N GLY A 89 -13.52 2.60 15.72
CA GLY A 89 -14.65 1.83 16.28
C GLY A 89 -15.35 0.92 15.28
N ARG A 90 -14.67 0.60 14.16
CA ARG A 90 -15.14 -0.30 13.10
C ARG A 90 -13.94 -0.94 12.38
N PRO A 91 -14.14 -2.05 11.64
CA PRO A 91 -13.09 -2.62 10.79
C PRO A 91 -12.60 -1.62 9.72
N THR A 92 -11.34 -1.75 9.30
CA THR A 92 -10.80 -1.05 8.11
C THR A 92 -11.39 -1.63 6.84
N ALA A 93 -11.32 -0.88 5.73
CA ALA A 93 -11.70 -1.40 4.43
C ALA A 93 -10.83 -2.61 4.06
N SER A 94 -11.46 -3.65 3.50
CA SER A 94 -10.76 -4.79 2.94
C SER A 94 -9.97 -4.40 1.68
N LYS A 95 -8.98 -5.21 1.34
CA LYS A 95 -8.22 -5.10 0.08
C LYS A 95 -9.16 -5.10 -1.14
N GLU A 96 -10.19 -5.95 -1.12
CA GLU A 96 -11.18 -6.05 -2.20
C GLU A 96 -12.01 -4.77 -2.32
N GLU A 97 -12.48 -4.20 -1.21
CA GLU A 97 -13.21 -2.92 -1.22
C GLU A 97 -12.32 -1.79 -1.76
N PHE A 98 -11.07 -1.71 -1.30
CA PHE A 98 -10.12 -0.72 -1.79
C PHE A 98 -9.87 -0.85 -3.31
N ILE A 99 -9.67 -2.07 -3.81
CA ILE A 99 -9.44 -2.30 -5.24
C ILE A 99 -10.68 -1.96 -6.06
N LYS A 100 -11.88 -2.32 -5.60
CA LYS A 100 -13.13 -1.95 -6.25
C LYS A 100 -13.32 -0.45 -6.34
N GLU A 101 -13.07 0.26 -5.25
CA GLU A 101 -13.17 1.72 -5.21
C GLU A 101 -12.15 2.37 -6.17
N LEU A 102 -10.87 1.97 -6.07
CA LEU A 102 -9.79 2.55 -6.87
C LEU A 102 -9.99 2.37 -8.38
N PHE A 103 -10.44 1.20 -8.81
CA PHE A 103 -10.66 0.90 -10.22
C PHE A 103 -12.09 1.12 -10.69
N SER A 104 -13.00 1.54 -9.80
CA SER A 104 -14.43 1.72 -10.07
C SER A 104 -15.09 0.48 -10.70
N ILE A 105 -14.83 -0.70 -10.12
CA ILE A 105 -15.33 -2.01 -10.55
C ILE A 105 -16.21 -2.70 -9.51
#